data_AF-A0A1B6F7I4-F1
#
_entry.id   AF-A0A1B6F7I4-F1
#
_cell.length_a   1.000
_cell.length_b   1.000
_cell.length_c   1.000
_cell.angle_alpha   90.00
_cell.angle_beta   90.00
_cell.angle_gamma   90.00
#
_symmetry.space_group_name_H-M   'P 1'
#
loop_
_entity.id
_entity.type
_entity.pdbx_description
1 polymer ?
#
loop_
_entity_poly.entity_id
_entity_poly.type
_entity_poly.pdbx_seq_one_letter_code
_entity_poly.pdbx_strand_id
1 'polypeptide(L)'
;MFHVNSGQSEVADASAGCISISPTMLKVGFLGGGRMAHALAKGFISAGLTKGENIIASCHPDDVALADAFKGIGSTVTFKNTDVARGSEVIIVSTKPSVVPTVL
;
A
#
# COMPACT_ATOMS: atom_id res chain seq x y z
N MET A 1 -42.20 -4.25 6.76
CA MET A 1 -41.21 -3.65 5.85
C MET A 1 -40.02 -3.24 6.70
N PHE A 2 -39.15 -4.19 7.06
CA PHE A 2 -37.98 -3.95 7.88
C PHE A 2 -36.75 -3.96 6.95
N HIS A 3 -36.04 -2.83 6.92
CA HIS A 3 -34.78 -2.69 6.22
C HIS A 3 -33.70 -3.50 6.95
N VAL A 4 -33.16 -4.51 6.28
CA VAL A 4 -31.93 -5.20 6.70
C VAL A 4 -30.75 -4.36 6.20
N ASN A 5 -30.00 -3.76 7.13
CA ASN A 5 -28.73 -3.12 6.81
C ASN A 5 -27.62 -4.15 7.06
N SER A 6 -27.12 -4.71 5.97
CA SER A 6 -26.19 -5.83 5.95
C SER A 6 -24.76 -5.39 6.28
N GLY A 7 -24.25 -5.88 7.41
CA GLY A 7 -22.86 -6.34 7.52
C GLY A 7 -21.74 -5.30 7.38
N GLN A 8 -21.52 -4.49 8.42
CA GLN A 8 -20.15 -4.06 8.72
C GLN A 8 -19.47 -5.22 9.45
N SER A 9 -18.58 -5.90 8.74
CA SER A 9 -17.75 -6.98 9.24
C SER A 9 -16.83 -6.47 10.35
N GLU A 10 -17.14 -6.92 11.55
CA GLU A 10 -16.28 -7.03 12.71
C GLU A 10 -14.89 -7.56 12.29
N VAL A 11 -13.85 -6.75 12.41
CA VAL A 11 -12.47 -7.19 12.20
C VAL A 11 -11.85 -7.36 13.57
N ALA A 12 -11.54 -8.62 13.86
CA ALA A 12 -11.10 -9.14 15.14
C ALA A 12 -9.88 -8.40 15.73
N ASP A 13 -9.99 -8.07 17.01
CA ASP A 13 -8.90 -7.75 17.93
C ASP A 13 -7.95 -8.96 18.00
N ALA A 14 -6.76 -8.82 17.40
CA ALA A 14 -5.64 -9.73 17.61
C ALA A 14 -4.60 -9.02 18.49
N SER A 15 -4.81 -9.14 19.79
CA SER A 15 -3.87 -8.80 20.85
C SER A 15 -2.55 -9.58 20.76
N ALA A 16 -1.45 -8.88 20.47
CA ALA A 16 -0.08 -9.23 20.89
C ALA A 16 0.86 -8.00 20.77
N GLY A 17 1.08 -7.29 21.88
CA GLY A 17 2.10 -6.24 22.02
C GLY A 17 1.65 -4.82 21.64
N CYS A 18 1.10 -4.07 22.61
CA CYS A 18 0.53 -2.75 22.36
C CYS A 18 1.58 -1.65 22.13
N ILE A 19 1.77 -1.24 20.88
CA ILE A 19 1.98 0.18 20.58
C ILE A 19 0.58 0.74 20.34
N SER A 20 0.10 1.61 21.23
CA SER A 20 -1.14 2.36 21.01
C SER A 20 -0.88 3.40 19.93
N ILE A 21 -1.05 3.00 18.66
CA ILE A 21 -1.20 3.92 17.54
C ILE A 21 -2.71 4.08 17.36
N SER A 22 -3.24 5.28 17.57
CA SER A 22 -4.59 5.63 17.14
C SER A 22 -4.78 5.12 15.70
N PRO A 23 -5.87 4.42 15.34
CA PRO A 23 -5.99 3.79 14.02
C PRO A 23 -6.30 4.83 12.93
N THR A 24 -5.37 5.73 12.67
CA THR A 24 -5.31 6.44 11.40
C THR A 24 -4.74 5.46 10.39
N MET A 25 -5.52 5.13 9.35
CA MET A 25 -5.03 4.27 8.28
C MET A 25 -3.74 4.85 7.69
N LEU A 26 -2.65 4.08 7.77
CA LEU A 26 -1.34 4.52 7.33
C LEU A 26 -1.30 4.67 5.81
N LYS A 27 -0.78 5.81 5.33
CA LYS A 27 -0.52 6.01 3.89
C LYS A 27 0.87 5.51 3.52
N VAL A 28 0.94 4.46 2.71
CA VAL A 28 2.19 3.76 2.38
C VAL A 28 2.58 4.00 0.93
N GLY A 29 3.80 4.48 0.74
CA GLY A 29 4.41 4.70 -0.55
C GLY A 29 5.45 3.65 -0.87
N PHE A 30 5.42 3.08 -2.07
CA PHE A 30 6.48 2.20 -2.56
C PHE A 30 7.26 2.89 -3.67
N LEU A 31 8.54 3.14 -3.43
CA LEU A 31 9.48 3.52 -4.48
C LEU A 31 9.96 2.25 -5.16
N GLY A 32 9.43 1.97 -6.35
CA GLY A 32 9.65 0.73 -7.09
C GLY A 32 8.55 -0.31 -6.88
N GLY A 33 7.61 -0.40 -7.82
CA GLY A 33 6.48 -1.32 -7.85
C GLY A 33 6.83 -2.73 -8.33
N GLY A 34 7.90 -3.31 -7.78
CA GLY A 34 8.32 -4.68 -8.07
C GLY A 34 7.50 -5.75 -7.35
N ARG A 35 7.87 -7.03 -7.52
CA ARG A 35 7.22 -8.17 -6.85
C ARG A 35 7.27 -8.07 -5.32
N MET A 36 8.36 -7.55 -4.76
CA MET A 36 8.52 -7.31 -3.32
C MET A 36 7.51 -6.29 -2.81
N ALA A 37 7.40 -5.15 -3.49
CA ALA A 37 6.45 -4.10 -3.13
C ALA A 37 5.02 -4.63 -3.15
N HIS A 38 4.66 -5.40 -4.20
CA HIS A 38 3.34 -5.99 -4.32
C HIS A 38 3.03 -6.97 -3.17
N ALA A 39 3.99 -7.81 -2.79
CA ALA A 39 3.83 -8.76 -1.69
C ALA A 39 3.62 -8.04 -0.34
N LEU A 40 4.39 -6.98 -0.08
CA LEU A 40 4.24 -6.15 1.12
C LEU A 40 2.90 -5.42 1.14
N ALA A 41 2.49 -4.82 0.02
CA ALA A 41 1.20 -4.15 -0.10
C ALA A 41 0.04 -5.09 0.22
N LYS A 42 0.05 -6.32 -0.33
CA LYS A 42 -0.92 -7.37 0.02
C LYS A 42 -0.86 -7.76 1.48
N GLY A 43 0.34 -7.90 2.05
CA GLY A 43 0.54 -8.21 3.46
C GLY A 43 -0.09 -7.15 4.38
N PHE A 44 0.13 -5.86 4.10
CA PHE A 44 -0.43 -4.77 4.90
C PHE A 44 -1.96 -4.69 4.81
N ILE A 45 -2.52 -4.92 3.62
CA ILE A 45 -3.99 -5.00 3.44
C ILE A 45 -4.54 -6.20 4.21
N SER A 46 -3.91 -7.37 4.10
CA SER A 46 -4.35 -8.59 4.79
C SER A 46 -4.22 -8.49 6.31
N ALA A 47 -3.25 -7.73 6.81
CA ALA A 47 -3.05 -7.47 8.24
C ALA A 47 -3.98 -6.37 8.79
N GLY A 48 -4.78 -5.71 7.94
CA GLY A 48 -5.66 -4.61 8.35
C GLY A 48 -4.94 -3.30 8.68
N LEU A 49 -3.66 -3.17 8.33
CA LEU A 49 -2.84 -1.98 8.64
C LEU A 49 -3.15 -0.79 7.71
N THR A 50 -3.57 -1.08 6.48
CA THR A 50 -3.93 -0.07 5.49
C THR A 50 -4.92 -0.65 4.47
N LYS A 51 -5.46 0.20 3.60
CA LYS A 51 -6.32 -0.17 2.48
C LYS A 51 -5.59 0.10 1.17
N GLY A 52 -5.99 -0.58 0.10
CA GLY A 52 -5.47 -0.35 -1.24
C GLY A 52 -5.42 1.14 -1.61
N GLU A 53 -6.49 1.88 -1.35
CA GLU A 53 -6.62 3.32 -1.65
C GLU A 53 -5.57 4.21 -0.97
N ASN A 54 -5.00 3.76 0.15
CA ASN A 54 -3.96 4.46 0.90
C ASN A 54 -2.55 4.03 0.51
N ILE A 55 -2.43 3.15 -0.50
CA ILE A 55 -1.16 2.72 -1.06
C ILE A 55 -0.92 3.44 -2.38
N ILE A 56 0.29 3.98 -2.53
CA ILE A 56 0.78 4.53 -3.79
C ILE A 56 2.11 3.88 -4.15
N ALA A 57 2.27 3.43 -5.40
CA ALA A 57 3.50 2.79 -5.86
C ALA A 57 4.03 3.45 -7.14
N SER A 58 5.34 3.70 -7.21
CA SER A 58 5.99 4.07 -8.47
C SER A 58 6.41 2.83 -9.25
N CYS A 59 5.76 2.57 -10.37
CA CYS A 59 6.12 1.46 -11.27
C CYS A 59 7.02 1.98 -12.41
N HIS A 60 7.82 1.10 -13.01
CA HIS A 60 8.48 1.41 -14.27
C HIS A 60 7.43 1.36 -15.40
N PRO A 61 7.46 2.26 -16.40
CA PRO A 61 6.50 2.26 -17.52
C PRO A 61 6.37 0.93 -18.25
N ASP A 62 7.47 0.17 -18.34
CA ASP A 62 7.52 -1.12 -19.03
C ASP A 62 6.91 -2.28 -18.21
N ASP A 63 6.73 -2.11 -16.90
CA ASP A 63 6.21 -3.15 -15.99
C ASP A 63 4.68 -3.06 -15.84
N VAL A 64 3.97 -3.08 -16.97
CA VAL A 64 2.51 -2.94 -17.05
C VAL A 64 1.80 -4.02 -16.21
N ALA A 65 2.30 -5.26 -16.25
CA ALA A 65 1.72 -6.37 -15.48
C ALA A 65 1.72 -6.10 -13.97
N LEU A 66 2.78 -5.49 -13.43
CA LEU A 66 2.82 -5.16 -12.01
C LEU A 66 2.02 -3.91 -11.69
N ALA A 67 2.01 -2.91 -12.57
CA ALA A 67 1.12 -1.76 -12.45
C ALA A 67 -0.35 -2.20 -12.34
N ASP A 68 -0.80 -3.11 -13.21
CA ASP A 68 -2.17 -3.62 -13.15
C ASP A 68 -2.42 -4.49 -11.93
N ALA A 69 -1.42 -5.24 -11.47
CA ALA A 69 -1.52 -6.00 -10.24
C ALA A 69 -1.70 -5.07 -9.01
N PHE A 70 -1.01 -3.92 -8.98
CA PHE A 70 -1.20 -2.89 -7.94
C PHE A 70 -2.58 -2.22 -8.04
N LYS A 71 -3.05 -1.89 -9.25
CA LYS A 71 -4.43 -1.40 -9.42
C LYS A 71 -5.46 -2.43 -8.95
N GLY A 72 -5.21 -3.72 -9.18
CA GLY A 72 -6.09 -4.81 -8.78
C GLY A 72 -6.27 -4.97 -7.26
N ILE A 73 -5.33 -4.45 -6.46
CA ILE A 73 -5.47 -4.38 -5.00
C ILE A 73 -6.07 -3.03 -4.53
N GLY A 74 -6.52 -2.19 -5.46
CA GLY A 74 -7.12 -0.87 -5.18
C GLY A 74 -6.11 0.26 -4.95
N SER A 75 -4.83 0.06 -5.29
CA SER A 75 -3.78 1.06 -5.06
C SER A 75 -3.57 2.02 -6.22
N THR A 76 -3.01 3.19 -5.90
CA THR A 76 -2.64 4.19 -6.90
C THR A 76 -1.28 3.86 -7.49
N VAL A 77 -1.18 3.83 -8.81
CA VAL A 77 0.10 3.65 -9.50
C VAL A 77 0.52 4.95 -10.17
N THR A 78 1.76 5.34 -9.96
CA THR A 78 2.40 6.49 -10.61
C THR A 78 3.71 6.06 -11.27
N PHE A 79 4.26 6.92 -12.12
CA PHE A 79 5.60 6.77 -12.71
C PHE A 79 6.58 7.81 -12.15
N LYS A 80 6.12 8.66 -11.22
CA LYS A 80 6.90 9.74 -10.62
C LYS A 80 7.08 9.51 -9.13
N ASN A 81 8.34 9.39 -8.71
CA ASN A 81 8.71 9.21 -7.30
C ASN A 81 8.25 10.39 -6.42
N THR A 82 8.16 11.59 -6.99
CA THR A 82 7.68 12.80 -6.29
C THR A 82 6.23 12.66 -5.81
N ASP A 83 5.38 11.97 -6.57
CA ASP A 83 3.97 11.82 -6.22
C ASP A 83 3.83 10.80 -5.08
N VAL A 84 4.64 9.74 -5.10
CA VAL A 84 4.77 8.80 -3.98
C VAL A 84 5.18 9.54 -2.71
N ALA A 85 6.21 10.38 -2.79
CA ALA A 85 6.72 11.12 -1.63
C ALA A 85 5.70 12.11 -1.04
N ARG A 86 4.85 12.72 -1.87
CA ARG A 86 3.79 13.65 -1.44
C ARG A 86 2.57 12.94 -0.87
N GLY A 87 2.23 11.77 -1.41
CA GLY A 87 1.02 11.03 -1.08
C GLY A 87 1.16 10.08 0.12
N SER A 88 2.37 9.90 0.65
CA SER A 88 2.68 8.85 1.63
C SER A 88 3.24 9.42 2.93
N GLU A 89 2.91 8.79 4.04
CA GLU A 89 3.49 9.08 5.36
C GLU A 89 4.71 8.19 5.61
N VAL A 90 4.65 6.96 5.11
CA VAL A 90 5.74 5.99 5.18
C VAL A 90 6.15 5.63 3.76
N ILE A 91 7.43 5.76 3.43
CA ILE A 91 7.97 5.40 2.13
C ILE A 91 8.87 4.17 2.29
N ILE A 92 8.58 3.14 1.52
CA ILE A 92 9.36 1.91 1.42
C ILE A 92 10.12 1.94 0.10
N VAL A 93 11.44 1.88 0.18
CA VAL A 93 12.31 1.79 -1.00
C VAL A 93 12.44 0.31 -1.38
N SER A 94 11.77 -0.06 -2.47
CA SER A 94 11.69 -1.43 -2.98
C SER A 94 12.28 -1.57 -4.40
N THR A 95 13.23 -0.70 -4.74
CA THR A 95 14.03 -0.76 -5.97
C THR A 95 15.28 -1.63 -5.80
N LYS A 96 15.94 -1.95 -6.92
CA LYS A 96 17.25 -2.62 -6.90
C LYS A 96 18.28 -1.71 -6.20
N PRO A 97 19.22 -2.25 -5.39
CA PRO A 97 20.21 -1.44 -4.67
C PRO A 97 21.00 -0.46 -5.56
N SER A 98 21.34 -0.88 -6.78
CA SER A 98 22.06 -0.03 -7.74
C SER A 98 21.27 1.19 -8.23
N VAL A 99 19.94 1.19 -8.08
CA VAL A 99 19.04 2.25 -8.58
C VAL A 99 18.63 3.21 -7.44
N VAL A 100 18.84 2.82 -6.17
CA VAL A 100 18.52 3.64 -5.00
C VAL A 100 19.12 5.06 -5.08
N PRO A 101 20.40 5.27 -5.49
CA PRO A 101 20.96 6.61 -5.60
C PRO A 101 20.27 7.52 -6.63
N THR A 102 19.59 6.94 -7.61
CA THR A 102 18.87 7.69 -8.66
C THR A 102 17.43 8.04 -8.24
N VAL A 103 16.94 7.40 -7.18
CA VAL A 103 15.55 7.46 -6.74
C VAL A 103 15.36 8.41 -5.55
N LEU A 104 16.44 8.67 -4.79
CA LEU A 104 16.52 9.61 -3.66
C LEU A 104 16.94 11.00 -4.13
#